data_AF-A0A920RU22-F1
#
_entry.id   AF-A0A920RU22-F1
#
_cell.length_a   1.000
_cell.length_b   1.000
_cell.length_c   1.000
_cell.angle_alpha   90.00
_cell.angle_beta   90.00
_cell.angle_gamma   90.00
#
_symmetry.space_group_name_H-M   'P 1'
#
loop_
_entity.id
_entity.type
_entity.pdbx_description
1 polymer ?
#
loop_
_entity_poly.entity_id
_entity_poly.type
_entity_poly.pdbx_seq_one_letter_code
_entity_poly.pdbx_strand_id
1 'polypeptide(L)'
;MSRTQEPFLPKDPDDSKNVFLEIRAGTGGDEAALFSGDLFRMYSRVAERRGWKIEVVSVREGDHGGYKELVTRIEGTDVFKDLKFEAGVHRVQRVPETESQGRIHTSACSVAVLPEMSEVSEIEVDKNELRVDTFGALLELAVSM
;
A
#
# COMPACT_ATOMS: atom_id res chain seq x y z
N MET A 1 13.10 -14.95 -36.49
CA MET A 1 12.67 -14.83 -35.09
C MET A 1 11.43 -13.96 -35.04
N SER A 2 10.25 -14.55 -35.23
CA SER A 2 8.97 -13.85 -35.15
C SER A 2 8.74 -13.43 -33.70
N ARG A 3 8.78 -12.11 -33.42
CA ARG A 3 8.24 -11.54 -32.18
C ARG A 3 6.74 -11.80 -32.20
N THR A 4 6.29 -12.82 -31.48
CA THR A 4 4.86 -13.06 -31.29
C THR A 4 4.29 -11.89 -30.49
N GLN A 5 3.65 -10.95 -31.18
CA GLN A 5 2.78 -9.95 -30.59
C GLN A 5 1.36 -10.47 -30.65
N GLU A 6 1.02 -11.36 -29.72
CA GLU A 6 -0.36 -11.78 -29.49
C GLU A 6 -0.73 -11.34 -28.07
N PRO A 7 -1.65 -10.38 -27.89
CA PRO A 7 -2.16 -10.05 -26.57
C PRO A 7 -3.13 -11.17 -26.16
N PHE A 8 -2.60 -12.19 -25.47
CA PHE A 8 -3.38 -13.32 -24.97
C PHE A 8 -4.26 -13.00 -23.75
N LEU A 9 -4.17 -11.78 -23.20
CA LEU A 9 -5.03 -11.35 -22.10
C LEU A 9 -6.10 -10.37 -22.60
N PRO A 10 -7.39 -10.65 -22.33
CA PRO A 10 -8.41 -9.63 -22.48
C PRO A 10 -8.02 -8.42 -21.61
N LYS A 11 -8.21 -7.21 -22.16
CA LYS A 11 -7.95 -5.98 -21.41
C LYS A 11 -8.83 -5.96 -20.17
N ASP A 12 -8.23 -5.66 -19.04
CA ASP A 12 -8.96 -5.51 -17.79
C ASP A 12 -9.77 -4.20 -17.88
N PRO A 13 -11.07 -4.18 -17.55
CA PRO A 13 -11.83 -2.93 -17.49
C PRO A 13 -11.18 -1.87 -16.59
N ASP A 14 -10.39 -2.30 -15.59
CA ASP A 14 -9.77 -1.41 -14.61
C ASP A 14 -8.38 -0.91 -15.05
N ASP A 15 -7.82 -1.40 -16.16
CA ASP A 15 -6.45 -1.09 -16.61
C ASP A 15 -6.17 0.42 -16.75
N SER A 16 -7.20 1.19 -17.11
CA SER A 16 -7.11 2.65 -17.32
C SER A 16 -7.32 3.49 -16.06
N LYS A 17 -7.69 2.87 -14.93
CA LYS A 17 -8.01 3.58 -13.69
C LYS A 17 -6.74 4.08 -13.01
N ASN A 18 -6.90 5.18 -12.27
CA ASN A 18 -5.95 5.60 -11.24
C ASN A 18 -5.88 4.54 -10.14
N VAL A 19 -4.89 4.64 -9.26
CA VAL A 19 -4.73 3.67 -8.18
C VAL A 19 -4.47 4.30 -6.83
N PHE A 20 -4.91 3.62 -5.79
CA PHE A 20 -4.34 3.76 -4.46
C PHE A 20 -3.24 2.72 -4.29
N LEU A 21 -2.02 3.21 -4.12
CA LEU A 21 -0.86 2.43 -3.75
C LEU A 21 -0.67 2.53 -2.25
N GLU A 22 -0.76 1.39 -1.59
CA GLU A 22 -0.61 1.26 -0.15
C GLU A 22 0.63 0.40 0.17
N ILE A 23 1.54 0.96 0.94
CA ILE A 23 2.77 0.30 1.38
C ILE A 23 2.73 0.17 2.90
N ARG A 24 2.79 -1.06 3.41
CA ARG A 24 2.85 -1.34 4.85
C ARG A 24 4.13 -2.06 5.21
N ALA A 25 4.79 -1.59 6.26
CA ALA A 25 5.92 -2.28 6.86
C ALA A 25 5.46 -3.61 7.48
N GLY A 26 6.14 -4.71 7.13
CA GLY A 26 5.88 -6.04 7.66
C GLY A 26 6.94 -6.44 8.71
N THR A 27 7.48 -7.65 8.56
CA THR A 27 8.54 -8.16 9.45
C THR A 27 9.85 -7.41 9.22
N GLY A 28 10.52 -6.99 10.30
CA GLY A 28 11.79 -6.26 10.22
C GLY A 28 11.84 -4.98 11.07
N GLY A 29 10.73 -4.59 11.69
CA GLY A 29 10.69 -3.43 12.60
C GLY A 29 11.07 -2.14 11.88
N ASP A 30 12.01 -1.39 12.45
CA ASP A 30 12.50 -0.13 11.87
C ASP A 30 13.07 -0.31 10.46
N GLU A 31 13.74 -1.43 10.18
CA GLU A 31 14.28 -1.71 8.85
C GLU A 31 13.17 -1.89 7.80
N ALA A 32 12.03 -2.47 8.19
CA ALA A 32 10.87 -2.57 7.32
C ALA A 32 10.26 -1.18 7.05
N ALA A 33 10.26 -0.28 8.05
CA ALA A 33 9.80 1.10 7.84
C ALA A 33 10.74 1.88 6.91
N LEU A 34 12.05 1.73 7.04
CA LEU A 34 13.01 2.32 6.09
C LEU A 34 12.82 1.77 4.67
N PHE A 35 12.63 0.45 4.56
CA PHE A 35 12.41 -0.19 3.26
C PHE A 35 11.10 0.24 2.58
N SER A 36 10.03 0.48 3.33
CA SER A 36 8.79 1.02 2.77
C SER A 36 8.99 2.43 2.19
N GLY A 37 9.85 3.25 2.81
CA GLY A 37 10.26 4.55 2.30
C GLY A 37 11.07 4.43 1.00
N ASP A 38 11.96 3.45 0.91
CA ASP A 38 12.70 3.15 -0.31
C ASP A 38 11.77 2.73 -1.46
N LEU A 39 10.79 1.87 -1.17
CA LEU A 39 9.76 1.47 -2.13
C LEU A 39 8.95 2.68 -2.61
N PHE A 40 8.50 3.54 -1.69
CA PHE A 40 7.78 4.75 -2.07
C PHE A 40 8.62 5.67 -2.96
N ARG A 41 9.90 5.85 -2.63
CA ARG A 41 10.83 6.65 -3.43
C ARG A 41 11.03 6.05 -4.82
N MET A 42 11.07 4.72 -4.93
CA MET A 42 11.13 4.01 -6.21
C MET A 42 9.88 4.30 -7.04
N TYR A 43 8.68 4.11 -6.48
CA TYR A 43 7.42 4.37 -7.19
C TYR A 43 7.27 5.85 -7.57
N SER A 44 7.72 6.78 -6.72
CA SER A 44 7.74 8.20 -7.03
C SER A 44 8.55 8.53 -8.28
N ARG A 45 9.74 7.94 -8.40
CA ARG A 45 10.58 8.10 -9.60
C ARG A 45 9.96 7.46 -10.84
N VAL A 46 9.26 6.34 -10.68
CA VAL A 46 8.55 5.69 -11.80
C VAL A 46 7.40 6.58 -12.29
N ALA A 47 6.62 7.14 -11.36
CA ALA A 47 5.55 8.07 -11.67
C ALA A 47 6.05 9.32 -12.38
N GLU A 48 7.11 9.97 -11.88
CA GLU A 48 7.74 11.12 -12.51
C GLU A 48 8.17 10.82 -13.96
N ARG A 49 8.80 9.67 -14.20
CA ARG A 49 9.23 9.25 -15.55
C ARG A 49 8.08 8.98 -16.50
N ARG A 50 6.93 8.53 -15.99
CA ARG A 50 5.72 8.26 -16.76
C ARG A 50 4.78 9.46 -16.84
N GLY A 51 5.11 10.57 -16.18
CA GLY A 51 4.26 11.77 -16.11
C GLY A 51 3.01 11.58 -15.26
N TRP A 52 3.02 10.60 -14.35
CA TRP A 52 1.93 10.39 -13.39
C TRP A 52 2.07 11.34 -12.20
N LYS A 53 0.92 11.77 -11.68
CA LYS A 53 0.84 12.62 -10.49
C LYS A 53 0.67 11.73 -9.25
N ILE A 54 1.46 11.98 -8.21
CA ILE A 54 1.33 11.31 -6.93
C ILE A 54 0.77 12.30 -5.91
N GLU A 55 -0.19 11.84 -5.12
CA GLU A 55 -0.74 12.53 -3.96
C GLU A 55 -0.67 11.61 -2.74
N VAL A 56 -0.13 12.12 -1.64
CA VAL A 56 -0.05 11.36 -0.38
C VAL A 56 -1.35 11.56 0.37
N VAL A 57 -2.07 10.47 0.65
CA VAL A 57 -3.40 10.48 1.27
C VAL A 57 -3.30 10.28 2.77
N SER A 58 -2.48 9.32 3.20
CA SER A 58 -2.28 9.00 4.61
C SER A 58 -0.85 8.53 4.83
N VAL A 59 -0.28 8.94 5.96
CA VAL A 59 1.08 8.60 6.37
C VAL A 59 1.06 8.19 7.83
N ARG A 60 1.71 7.08 8.12
CA ARG A 60 2.12 6.70 9.46
C ARG A 60 3.63 6.50 9.46
N GLU A 61 4.34 7.42 10.09
CA GLU A 61 5.80 7.42 10.14
C GLU A 61 6.35 6.26 10.98
N GLY A 62 7.56 5.81 10.62
CA GLY A 62 8.36 4.91 11.45
C GLY A 62 9.06 5.63 12.59
N ASP A 63 9.48 4.89 13.61
CA ASP A 63 10.10 5.49 14.82
C ASP A 63 11.53 5.98 14.52
N HIS A 64 12.22 5.33 13.58
CA HIS A 64 13.59 5.67 13.13
C HIS A 64 13.63 6.13 11.67
N GLY A 65 12.53 6.68 11.17
CA GLY A 65 12.37 7.11 9.78
C GLY A 65 11.66 6.07 8.90
N GLY A 66 11.41 6.47 7.66
CA GLY A 66 10.56 5.71 6.74
C GLY A 66 9.09 5.66 7.21
N TYR A 67 8.34 4.65 6.78
CA TYR A 67 6.89 4.59 7.00
C TYR A 67 6.42 3.23 7.52
N LYS A 68 5.62 3.22 8.59
CA LYS A 68 4.88 2.01 8.99
C LYS A 68 3.73 1.72 8.03
N GLU A 69 3.07 2.77 7.57
CA GLU A 69 1.97 2.70 6.60
C GLU A 69 2.00 3.96 5.75
N LEU A 70 1.85 3.81 4.44
CA LEU A 70 1.79 4.90 3.49
C LEU A 70 0.72 4.59 2.45
N VAL A 71 -0.25 5.49 2.31
CA VAL A 71 -1.30 5.41 1.28
C VAL A 71 -1.12 6.59 0.35
N THR A 72 -0.94 6.29 -0.94
CA THR A 72 -0.77 7.30 -1.98
C THR A 72 -1.74 7.06 -3.12
N ARG A 73 -2.28 8.14 -3.66
CA ARG A 73 -3.10 8.15 -4.87
C ARG A 73 -2.19 8.49 -6.04
N ILE A 74 -2.23 7.66 -7.08
CA ILE A 74 -1.44 7.85 -8.31
C ILE A 74 -2.40 8.04 -9.47
N GLU A 75 -2.34 9.21 -10.10
CA GLU A 75 -3.19 9.61 -11.21
C GLU A 75 -2.41 9.68 -12.51
N GLY A 76 -2.98 9.16 -13.59
CA GLY A 76 -2.32 9.15 -14.89
C GLY A 76 -2.94 8.21 -15.90
N THR A 77 -2.23 7.96 -16.99
CA THR A 77 -2.67 7.03 -18.05
C THR A 77 -2.21 5.61 -17.74
N ASP A 78 -3.12 4.64 -17.82
CA ASP A 78 -2.87 3.19 -17.67
C ASP A 78 -2.16 2.81 -16.35
N VAL A 79 -2.40 3.55 -15.26
CA VAL A 79 -1.66 3.37 -13.99
C VAL A 79 -1.88 1.98 -13.41
N PHE A 80 -3.13 1.51 -13.31
CA PHE A 80 -3.45 0.20 -12.76
C PHE A 80 -2.85 -0.94 -13.58
N LYS A 81 -2.93 -0.85 -14.91
CA LYS A 81 -2.36 -1.85 -15.83
C LYS A 81 -0.88 -2.12 -15.56
N ASP A 82 -0.12 -1.08 -15.28
CA ASP A 82 1.32 -1.16 -15.04
C ASP A 82 1.63 -1.61 -13.60
N LEU A 83 0.88 -1.13 -12.61
CA LEU A 83 1.16 -1.39 -11.19
C LEU A 83 0.48 -2.63 -10.62
N LYS A 84 -0.52 -3.23 -11.27
CA LYS A 84 -1.24 -4.40 -10.74
C LYS A 84 -0.36 -5.61 -10.40
N PHE A 85 0.78 -5.74 -11.07
CA PHE A 85 1.75 -6.83 -10.81
C PHE A 85 2.71 -6.53 -9.67
N GLU A 86 2.71 -5.31 -9.14
CA GLU A 86 3.51 -4.89 -8.00
C GLU A 86 2.85 -5.26 -6.66
N ALA A 87 1.57 -5.65 -6.68
CA ALA A 87 0.85 -6.08 -5.51
C ALA A 87 1.45 -7.37 -4.93
N GLY A 88 1.76 -7.38 -3.65
CA GLY A 88 2.33 -8.53 -2.96
C GLY A 88 3.33 -8.17 -1.88
N VAL A 89 4.10 -9.17 -1.46
CA VAL A 89 5.13 -9.02 -0.43
C VAL A 89 6.48 -8.83 -1.09
N HIS A 90 7.14 -7.72 -0.74
CA HIS A 90 8.47 -7.35 -1.19
C HIS A 90 9.47 -7.62 -0.07
N ARG A 91 10.60 -8.24 -0.39
CA ARG A 91 11.63 -8.65 0.58
C ARG A 91 12.96 -7.95 0.30
N VAL A 92 13.61 -7.49 1.35
CA VAL A 92 14.97 -6.93 1.30
C VAL A 92 15.90 -7.72 2.19
N GLN A 93 17.15 -7.87 1.74
CA GLN A 93 18.24 -8.45 2.53
C GLN A 93 19.43 -7.51 2.47
N ARG A 94 19.72 -6.80 3.58
CA ARG A 94 20.86 -5.89 3.70
C ARG A 94 21.30 -5.79 5.16
N VAL A 95 22.41 -5.10 5.40
CA VAL A 95 22.79 -4.66 6.74
C VAL A 95 21.95 -3.42 7.08
N PRO A 96 21.07 -3.49 8.10
CA PRO A 96 20.27 -2.34 8.50
C PRO A 96 21.14 -1.17 8.95
N GLU A 97 20.65 0.05 8.78
CA GLU A 97 21.33 1.23 9.31
C GLU A 97 21.35 1.23 10.85
N THR A 98 20.40 0.52 11.48
CA THR A 98 20.29 0.35 12.92
C THR A 98 21.15 -0.79 13.49
N GLU A 99 21.88 -1.54 12.66
CA GLU A 99 22.69 -2.69 13.06
C GLU A 99 24.18 -2.34 13.21
N SER A 100 24.77 -2.65 14.37
CA SER A 100 26.16 -2.27 14.71
C SER A 100 27.21 -3.31 14.31
N GLN A 101 26.85 -4.58 14.14
CA GLN A 101 27.80 -5.68 13.88
C GLN A 101 27.92 -6.05 12.38
N GLY A 102 27.24 -5.34 11.50
CA GLY A 102 27.30 -5.62 10.06
C GLY A 102 26.59 -6.91 9.63
N ARG A 103 25.63 -7.40 10.43
CA ARG A 103 24.88 -8.61 10.10
C ARG A 103 23.78 -8.31 9.09
N ILE A 104 23.59 -9.22 8.14
CA ILE A 104 22.52 -9.09 7.14
C ILE A 104 21.21 -9.52 7.78
N HIS A 105 20.22 -8.64 7.76
CA HIS A 105 18.86 -8.93 8.18
C HIS A 105 17.96 -9.12 6.97
N THR A 106 16.90 -9.90 7.15
CA THR A 106 15.83 -10.03 6.16
C THR A 106 14.61 -9.29 6.66
N SER A 107 14.09 -8.37 5.85
CA SER A 107 12.88 -7.60 6.15
C SER A 107 11.90 -7.68 4.99
N ALA A 108 10.63 -7.40 5.26
CA ALA A 108 9.55 -7.47 4.28
C ALA A 108 8.56 -6.33 4.43
N CYS A 109 7.97 -5.91 3.31
CA CYS A 109 6.86 -4.95 3.22
C CYS A 109 5.76 -5.53 2.33
N SER A 110 4.51 -5.18 2.59
CA SER A 110 3.41 -5.48 1.68
C SER A 110 3.05 -4.24 0.87
N VAL A 111 2.84 -4.44 -0.43
CA VAL A 111 2.32 -3.44 -1.35
C VAL A 111 0.95 -3.90 -1.81
N ALA A 112 -0.06 -3.06 -1.65
CA ALA A 112 -1.39 -3.25 -2.21
C ALA A 112 -1.63 -2.18 -3.28
N VAL A 113 -2.23 -2.60 -4.39
CA VAL A 113 -2.56 -1.74 -5.54
C VAL A 113 -4.04 -1.88 -5.80
N LEU A 114 -4.80 -0.84 -5.48
CA LEU A 114 -6.25 -0.82 -5.57
C LEU A 114 -6.66 0.14 -6.69
N PRO A 115 -7.48 -0.26 -7.67
CA PRO A 115 -8.00 0.67 -8.65
C PRO A 115 -8.93 1.68 -7.97
N GLU A 116 -8.85 2.94 -8.37
CA GLU A 116 -9.80 3.96 -7.94
C GLU A 116 -11.19 3.60 -8.47
N MET A 117 -12.09 3.23 -7.56
CA MET A 117 -13.50 3.05 -7.89
C MET A 117 -14.18 4.42 -7.84
N SER A 118 -14.88 4.79 -8.91
CA SER A 118 -15.91 5.82 -8.83
C SER A 118 -16.94 5.39 -7.79
N GLU A 119 -17.30 6.27 -6.86
CA GLU A 119 -18.31 6.01 -5.83
C GLU A 119 -19.52 5.29 -6.47
N VAL A 120 -19.68 4.01 -6.13
CA VAL A 120 -20.93 3.31 -6.42
C VAL A 120 -21.93 3.94 -5.46
N SER A 121 -22.86 4.71 -6.02
CA SER A 121 -23.99 5.31 -5.33
C SER A 121 -24.58 4.34 -4.31
N GLU A 122 -24.71 4.83 -3.07
CA GLU A 122 -25.50 4.27 -1.96
C GLU A 122 -25.79 2.78 -2.08
N ILE A 123 -24.95 1.95 -1.45
CA ILE A 123 -25.35 0.59 -1.10
C ILE A 123 -26.56 0.74 -0.15
N GLU A 124 -27.78 0.55 -0.66
CA GLU A 124 -28.98 0.38 0.16
C GLU A 124 -28.78 -0.88 1.01
N VAL A 125 -28.24 -0.72 2.21
CA VAL A 125 -28.14 -1.80 3.18
C VAL A 125 -29.53 -2.05 3.74
N ASP A 126 -30.14 -3.20 3.41
CA ASP A 126 -31.37 -3.64 4.04
C ASP A 126 -31.09 -3.88 5.53
N LYS A 127 -31.79 -3.15 6.39
CA LYS A 127 -31.65 -3.24 7.86
C LYS A 127 -31.98 -4.64 8.39
N ASN A 128 -32.66 -5.48 7.63
CA ASN A 128 -32.98 -6.85 8.01
C ASN A 128 -31.78 -7.81 7.92
N GLU A 129 -30.71 -7.46 7.19
CA GLU A 129 -29.48 -8.26 7.10
C GLU A 129 -28.38 -7.81 8.09
N LEU A 130 -28.63 -6.72 8.83
CA LEU A 130 -27.71 -6.16 9.82
C LEU A 130 -27.80 -6.92 11.14
N ARG A 131 -26.80 -7.77 11.42
CA ARG A 131 -26.58 -8.30 12.76
C ARG A 131 -25.72 -7.32 13.56
N VAL A 132 -26.35 -6.58 14.46
CA VAL A 132 -25.68 -5.61 15.34
C VAL A 132 -25.35 -6.27 16.67
N ASP A 133 -24.08 -6.64 16.87
CA ASP A 133 -23.58 -7.12 18.16
C ASP A 133 -22.95 -5.93 18.93
N THR A 134 -23.58 -5.55 20.04
CA THR A 134 -23.11 -4.46 20.90
C THR A 134 -22.18 -5.05 21.98
N PHE A 135 -20.87 -4.80 21.87
CA PHE A 135 -19.92 -5.16 22.91
C PHE A 135 -19.75 -4.01 23.89
N GLY A 136 -20.12 -4.21 25.15
CA GLY A 136 -19.97 -3.21 26.21
C GLY A 136 -18.50 -3.01 26.57
N ALA A 137 -17.96 -1.81 26.31
CA ALA A 137 -16.70 -1.39 26.89
C ALA A 137 -16.94 -0.98 28.35
N LEU A 138 -16.35 -1.71 29.30
CA LEU A 138 -16.25 -1.28 30.69
C LEU A 138 -15.26 -0.10 30.76
N LEU A 139 -15.81 1.11 30.82
CA LEU A 139 -15.05 2.29 31.25
C LEU A 139 -14.84 2.18 32.76
N GLU A 140 -13.62 1.84 33.19
CA GLU A 140 -13.23 1.99 34.59
C GLU A 140 -13.01 3.49 34.87
N LEU A 141 -14.09 4.19 35.24
CA LEU A 141 -14.04 5.55 35.75
C LEU A 141 -13.55 5.50 37.21
N ALA A 142 -12.25 5.66 37.40
CA ALA A 142 -11.71 6.12 38.68
C ALA A 142 -12.07 7.60 38.86
N VAL A 143 -13.14 7.88 39.58
CA VAL A 143 -13.42 9.20 40.16
C VAL A 143 -13.76 9.03 41.65
N SER A 144 -12.75 9.29 42.47
CA SER A 144 -12.76 9.90 43.82
C SER A 144 -13.89 9.54 44.80
N MET A 145 -13.53 8.79 45.84
CA MET A 145 -13.86 9.07 47.25
C MET A 145 -12.67 8.71 48.13
#